data_AF-A0A7W0J3J0-F1
#
_entry.id   AF-A0A7W0J3J0-F1
#
_cell.length_a   1.000
_cell.length_b   1.000
_cell.length_c   1.000
_cell.angle_alpha   90.00
_cell.angle_beta   90.00
_cell.angle_gamma   90.00
#
_symmetry.space_group_name_H-M   'P 1'
#
loop_
_entity.id
_entity.type
_entity.pdbx_description
1 polymer ?
#
loop_
_entity_poly.entity_id
_entity_poly.type
_entity_poly.pdbx_seq_one_letter_code
_entity_poly.pdbx_strand_id
1 'polypeptide(L)'
;YGEWSDGVNFMPGVYIGRAPVGTVAEAENFVRKALYYPLNKNFRELLIADWLINYSVDGKDLMTGAGKVKDQTPPDFEIAELYTSEGTLSAAAVINEINEGLDFLNHSGHGNYNQLSPVFDNSNVSSLSNTKPFVISSIGCYAGSFDNKNSYGGDVGDCIGEYFVKGSCGGSAFIGNSRYGWFDENDATQYSGEFMVAFYDALFSSGMKRIGEAFAKSKTDFISAATDLTDQNNAYRWIEYSLNLLGDPAMILPVEKQIEYVFYELPLSTGSRVTPGADNELVVWLENLKSTDTLNVSAVISTEDPYVTISTSYAYYGDIGPFVSSSNVSSPFRFSVSALSPCEHIISFDLRINTTDYTFYHRLYVAVSRTAPALTMVYCWPNPVRSGSVHISNIPLASRPVVSIYNLSGEEVAHLREGAGIITLDSSMRADWDLKNKYGRPVASGVYYYFLRSSAGLSKGKIALIK
;
A
#
# COMPACT_ATOMS: atom_id res chain seq x y z
N TYR A 1 14.23 39.66 7.70
CA TYR A 1 14.79 38.57 6.92
C TYR A 1 13.65 37.79 6.31
N GLY A 2 13.52 37.88 4.98
CA GLY A 2 12.39 37.36 4.20
C GLY A 2 11.60 38.44 3.45
N GLU A 3 11.80 39.72 3.79
CA GLU A 3 11.14 40.85 3.13
C GLU A 3 11.70 41.08 1.71
N TRP A 4 10.94 41.79 0.90
CA TRP A 4 11.31 42.17 -0.46
C TRP A 4 12.66 42.90 -0.53
N SER A 5 12.92 43.78 0.45
CA SER A 5 14.16 44.54 0.59
C SER A 5 15.37 43.72 1.03
N ASP A 6 15.16 42.50 1.52
CA ASP A 6 16.24 41.71 2.13
C ASP A 6 17.15 41.02 1.10
N GLY A 7 16.80 41.07 -0.20
CA GLY A 7 17.67 40.58 -1.28
C GLY A 7 17.93 39.07 -1.26
N VAL A 8 16.97 38.28 -0.77
CA VAL A 8 17.09 36.81 -0.68
C VAL A 8 17.19 36.21 -2.08
N ASN A 9 18.28 35.46 -2.33
CA ASN A 9 18.57 34.83 -3.62
C ASN A 9 18.01 33.40 -3.76
N PHE A 10 17.40 32.86 -2.70
CA PHE A 10 16.81 31.51 -2.60
C PHE A 10 17.76 30.33 -2.88
N MET A 11 19.05 30.56 -3.08
CA MET A 11 20.01 29.50 -3.33
C MET A 11 20.33 28.76 -2.01
N PRO A 12 20.07 27.45 -1.92
CA PRO A 12 20.33 26.69 -0.70
C PRO A 12 21.84 26.53 -0.48
N GLY A 13 22.36 27.10 0.61
CA GLY A 13 23.75 26.84 1.05
C GLY A 13 23.91 25.56 1.87
N VAL A 14 22.81 25.07 2.44
CA VAL A 14 22.71 23.82 3.21
C VAL A 14 21.34 23.19 2.97
N TYR A 15 21.28 21.86 2.98
CA TYR A 15 20.01 21.12 2.92
C TYR A 15 19.42 21.01 4.33
N ILE A 16 18.20 21.51 4.50
CA ILE A 16 17.54 21.63 5.80
C ILE A 16 16.33 20.71 5.85
N GLY A 17 16.21 19.97 6.95
CA GLY A 17 14.98 19.30 7.37
C GLY A 17 14.80 19.48 8.88
N ARG A 18 13.56 19.44 9.36
CA ARG A 18 13.23 19.59 10.78
C ARG A 18 12.75 18.26 11.34
N ALA A 19 13.30 17.82 12.48
CA ALA A 19 12.69 16.80 13.31
C ALA A 19 11.62 17.45 14.21
N PRO A 20 10.31 17.23 13.99
CA PRO A 20 9.25 17.89 14.74
C PRO A 20 8.89 17.09 16.00
N VAL A 21 9.76 17.16 17.01
CA VAL A 21 9.62 16.36 18.23
C VAL A 21 9.62 17.25 19.47
N GLY A 22 8.71 16.99 20.41
CA GLY A 22 8.59 17.69 21.69
C GLY A 22 8.95 16.83 22.90
N THR A 23 9.05 15.51 22.72
CA THR A 23 9.31 14.54 23.80
C THR A 23 10.39 13.52 23.42
N VAL A 24 10.93 12.81 24.42
CA VAL A 24 11.91 11.72 24.20
C VAL A 24 11.32 10.60 23.34
N ALA A 25 10.08 10.18 23.59
CA ALA A 25 9.43 9.13 22.83
C ALA A 25 9.23 9.50 21.35
N GLU A 26 8.88 10.76 21.06
CA GLU A 26 8.77 11.26 19.68
C GLU A 26 10.14 11.29 18.99
N ALA A 27 11.21 11.68 19.70
CA ALA A 27 12.57 11.64 19.18
C ALA A 27 13.03 10.20 18.87
N GLU A 28 12.75 9.23 19.74
CA GLU A 28 13.04 7.81 19.50
C GLU A 28 12.28 7.27 18.30
N ASN A 29 10.99 7.63 18.16
CA ASN A 29 10.18 7.26 16.99
C ASN A 29 10.74 7.85 15.70
N PHE A 30 11.10 9.13 15.71
CA PHE A 30 11.71 9.82 14.57
C PHE A 30 13.00 9.12 14.13
N VAL A 31 13.95 8.91 15.05
CA VAL A 31 15.24 8.26 14.75
C VAL A 31 15.02 6.84 14.23
N ARG A 32 14.14 6.07 14.86
CA ARG A 32 13.83 4.71 14.42
C ARG A 32 13.29 4.69 12.99
N LYS A 33 12.34 5.57 12.65
CA LYS A 33 11.79 5.65 11.29
C LYS A 33 12.83 6.13 10.27
N ALA A 34 13.63 7.14 10.61
CA ALA A 34 14.69 7.66 9.74
C ALA A 34 15.79 6.62 9.43
N LEU A 35 16.10 5.72 10.37
CA LEU A 35 17.04 4.61 10.14
C LEU A 35 16.37 3.42 9.41
N TYR A 36 15.09 3.17 9.68
CA TYR A 36 14.35 2.07 9.07
C TYR A 36 14.05 2.33 7.60
N TYR A 37 13.56 3.53 7.25
CA TYR A 37 13.05 3.85 5.93
C TYR A 37 14.06 3.58 4.79
N PRO A 38 15.32 4.06 4.83
CA PRO A 38 16.28 3.87 3.75
C PRO A 38 16.61 2.41 3.44
N LEU A 39 16.50 1.55 4.47
CA LEU A 39 16.85 0.15 4.38
C LEU A 39 15.71 -0.70 3.85
N ASN A 40 14.46 -0.22 3.83
CA ASN A 40 13.28 -1.03 3.56
C ASN A 40 12.43 -0.41 2.44
N LYS A 41 12.64 -0.86 1.20
CA LYS A 41 12.04 -0.30 -0.03
C LYS A 41 11.00 -1.27 -0.61
N ASN A 42 9.82 -0.77 -0.97
CA ASN A 42 8.74 -1.57 -1.58
C ASN A 42 8.55 -1.18 -3.04
N PHE A 43 9.10 -0.03 -3.45
CA PHE A 43 8.84 0.62 -4.73
C PHE A 43 7.33 0.78 -4.94
N ARG A 44 6.63 1.28 -3.92
CA ARG A 44 5.18 1.55 -3.96
C ARG A 44 4.90 3.02 -3.73
N GLU A 45 4.12 3.61 -4.62
CA GLU A 45 3.68 4.99 -4.54
C GLU A 45 2.15 5.06 -4.52
N LEU A 46 1.61 5.90 -3.66
CA LEU A 46 0.18 6.20 -3.63
C LEU A 46 -0.06 7.65 -4.06
N LEU A 47 -0.87 7.81 -5.10
CA LEU A 47 -1.33 9.11 -5.58
C LEU A 47 -2.77 9.33 -5.13
N ILE A 48 -3.00 10.34 -4.30
CA ILE A 48 -4.35 10.74 -3.90
C ILE A 48 -4.65 12.16 -4.34
N ALA A 49 -5.86 12.37 -4.85
CA ALA A 49 -6.29 13.71 -5.21
C ALA A 49 -7.79 13.97 -5.00
N ASP A 50 -8.08 15.20 -4.60
CA ASP A 50 -9.41 15.77 -4.44
C ASP A 50 -9.63 16.93 -5.43
N TRP A 51 -10.86 17.41 -5.53
CA TRP A 51 -11.14 18.64 -6.28
C TRP A 51 -10.49 19.85 -5.58
N LEU A 52 -9.69 20.64 -6.32
CA LEU A 52 -9.15 21.92 -5.83
C LEU A 52 -10.17 23.05 -6.00
N ILE A 53 -10.99 22.94 -7.04
CA ILE A 53 -12.24 23.68 -7.22
C ILE A 53 -13.29 22.66 -7.63
N ASN A 54 -14.34 22.51 -6.82
CA ASN A 54 -15.39 21.52 -7.01
C ASN A 54 -15.86 21.47 -8.47
N TYR A 55 -15.67 20.30 -9.10
CA TYR A 55 -16.09 19.99 -10.48
C TYR A 55 -15.46 20.87 -11.58
N SER A 56 -14.43 21.67 -11.27
CA SER A 56 -13.78 22.58 -12.22
C SER A 56 -12.28 22.37 -12.33
N VAL A 57 -11.60 22.13 -11.21
CA VAL A 57 -10.15 21.92 -11.17
C VAL A 57 -9.89 20.66 -10.38
N ASP A 58 -9.53 19.59 -11.09
CA ASP A 58 -9.29 18.28 -10.50
C ASP A 58 -7.82 18.16 -10.08
N GLY A 59 -7.57 17.92 -8.78
CA GLY A 59 -6.21 17.71 -8.29
C GLY A 59 -5.53 16.49 -8.92
N LYS A 60 -6.30 15.57 -9.51
CA LYS A 60 -5.81 14.42 -10.28
C LYS A 60 -4.90 14.83 -11.42
N ASP A 61 -5.12 16.00 -12.04
CA ASP A 61 -4.31 16.46 -13.17
C ASP A 61 -2.84 16.72 -12.79
N LEU A 62 -2.56 16.94 -11.50
CA LEU A 62 -1.19 17.01 -10.98
C LEU A 62 -0.57 15.60 -10.79
N MET A 63 -1.39 14.59 -10.54
CA MET A 63 -0.93 13.23 -10.33
C MET A 63 -0.71 12.50 -11.66
N THR A 64 -1.65 12.67 -12.58
CA THR A 64 -1.72 11.91 -13.82
C THR A 64 -1.58 12.81 -15.04
N GLY A 65 -0.64 12.50 -15.92
CA GLY A 65 -0.43 13.24 -17.15
C GLY A 65 1.04 13.26 -17.56
N ALA A 66 1.31 13.61 -18.82
CA ALA A 66 2.67 13.75 -19.31
C ALA A 66 3.41 14.84 -18.50
N GLY A 67 4.60 14.51 -18.02
CA GLY A 67 5.43 15.37 -17.17
C GLY A 67 4.90 15.59 -15.75
N LYS A 68 3.88 14.85 -15.30
CA LYS A 68 3.31 14.97 -13.95
C LYS A 68 3.87 13.89 -13.02
N VAL A 69 3.45 13.85 -11.75
CA VAL A 69 4.08 12.99 -10.71
C VAL A 69 4.24 11.55 -11.19
N LYS A 70 3.17 10.92 -11.69
CA LYS A 70 3.20 9.53 -12.20
C LYS A 70 4.20 9.31 -13.34
N ASP A 71 4.38 10.29 -14.23
CA ASP A 71 5.28 10.18 -15.39
C ASP A 71 6.76 10.36 -15.00
N GLN A 72 7.03 10.98 -13.85
CA GLN A 72 8.36 11.04 -13.26
C GLN A 72 8.75 9.74 -12.57
N THR A 73 7.76 9.01 -12.03
CA THR A 73 7.99 7.78 -11.28
C THR A 73 8.42 6.64 -12.21
N PRO A 74 9.55 5.96 -11.92
CA PRO A 74 10.04 4.85 -12.72
C PRO A 74 9.01 3.72 -12.89
N PRO A 75 9.01 3.03 -14.04
CA PRO A 75 7.99 2.02 -14.38
C PRO A 75 8.06 0.75 -13.51
N ASP A 76 9.11 0.58 -12.71
CA ASP A 76 9.30 -0.52 -11.77
C ASP A 76 8.67 -0.26 -10.40
N PHE A 77 8.07 0.92 -10.18
CA PHE A 77 7.20 1.20 -9.04
C PHE A 77 5.78 0.71 -9.30
N GLU A 78 5.16 0.12 -8.28
CA GLU A 78 3.71 -0.04 -8.23
C GLU A 78 3.08 1.28 -7.82
N ILE A 79 2.15 1.79 -8.65
CA ILE A 79 1.46 3.06 -8.40
C ILE A 79 -0.02 2.76 -8.15
N ALA A 80 -0.47 3.03 -6.94
CA ALA A 80 -1.88 3.05 -6.57
C ALA A 80 -2.46 4.45 -6.75
N GLU A 81 -3.67 4.54 -7.28
CA GLU A 81 -4.31 5.80 -7.66
C GLU A 81 -5.72 5.89 -7.07
N LEU A 82 -5.97 6.90 -6.25
CA LEU A 82 -7.26 7.09 -5.57
C LEU A 82 -7.72 8.55 -5.71
N TYR A 83 -8.79 8.78 -6.48
CA TYR A 83 -9.25 10.13 -6.83
C TYR A 83 -10.72 10.33 -6.47
N THR A 84 -11.07 11.51 -5.95
CA THR A 84 -12.47 11.87 -5.66
C THR A 84 -13.29 11.92 -6.95
N SER A 85 -12.73 12.47 -8.03
CA SER A 85 -13.39 12.60 -9.33
C SER A 85 -13.77 11.27 -9.98
N GLU A 86 -13.06 10.19 -9.62
CA GLU A 86 -13.33 8.81 -10.07
C GLU A 86 -14.13 7.98 -9.05
N GLY A 87 -14.42 8.53 -7.88
CA GLY A 87 -15.14 7.83 -6.81
C GLY A 87 -14.34 6.70 -6.15
N THR A 88 -13.02 6.67 -6.32
CA THR A 88 -12.12 5.66 -5.74
C THR A 88 -11.52 6.10 -4.40
N LEU A 89 -11.46 7.41 -4.14
CA LEU A 89 -10.86 7.95 -2.91
C LEU A 89 -11.77 7.78 -1.69
N SER A 90 -11.27 7.06 -0.69
CA SER A 90 -11.85 6.99 0.65
C SER A 90 -10.77 6.77 1.70
N ALA A 91 -11.05 7.17 2.95
CA ALA A 91 -10.11 6.94 4.05
C ALA A 91 -9.75 5.46 4.23
N ALA A 92 -10.73 4.56 4.07
CA ALA A 92 -10.50 3.12 4.16
C ALA A 92 -9.57 2.61 3.05
N ALA A 93 -9.76 3.05 1.80
CA ALA A 93 -8.90 2.66 0.69
C ALA A 93 -7.46 3.14 0.90
N VAL A 94 -7.27 4.40 1.33
CA VAL A 94 -5.93 4.95 1.60
C VAL A 94 -5.23 4.24 2.76
N ILE A 95 -5.97 3.97 3.86
CA ILE A 95 -5.41 3.25 5.00
C ILE A 95 -5.01 1.82 4.62
N ASN A 96 -5.77 1.15 3.74
CA ASN A 96 -5.39 -0.17 3.22
C ASN A 96 -4.05 -0.09 2.47
N GLU A 97 -3.87 0.87 1.56
CA GLU A 97 -2.61 1.05 0.83
C GLU A 97 -1.43 1.35 1.75
N ILE A 98 -1.65 2.20 2.77
CA ILE A 98 -0.65 2.48 3.82
C ILE A 98 -0.26 1.22 4.58
N ASN A 99 -1.21 0.34 4.89
CA ASN A 99 -0.96 -0.91 5.61
C ASN A 99 -0.27 -1.98 4.74
N GLU A 100 -0.50 -1.97 3.42
CA GLU A 100 0.28 -2.78 2.46
C GLU A 100 1.74 -2.31 2.37
N GLY A 101 2.01 -1.06 2.74
CA GLY A 101 3.34 -0.49 2.87
C GLY A 101 3.75 0.30 1.63
N LEU A 102 3.92 1.61 1.82
CA LEU A 102 4.27 2.59 0.79
C LEU A 102 5.69 3.10 0.97
N ASP A 103 6.30 3.58 -0.10
CA ASP A 103 7.49 4.42 -0.05
C ASP A 103 7.12 5.90 -0.14
N PHE A 104 6.14 6.22 -0.99
CA PHE A 104 5.67 7.59 -1.26
C PHE A 104 4.14 7.69 -1.18
N LEU A 105 3.65 8.79 -0.63
CA LEU A 105 2.25 9.19 -0.67
C LEU A 105 2.15 10.66 -1.11
N ASN A 106 1.52 10.91 -2.25
CA ASN A 106 1.31 12.26 -2.77
C ASN A 106 -0.13 12.69 -2.60
N HIS A 107 -0.33 13.92 -2.12
CA HIS A 107 -1.65 14.49 -1.90
C HIS A 107 -1.83 15.81 -2.66
N SER A 108 -2.78 15.81 -3.59
CA SER A 108 -3.27 17.00 -4.31
C SER A 108 -4.69 17.31 -3.84
N GLY A 109 -4.84 18.23 -2.90
CA GLY A 109 -6.13 18.51 -2.29
C GLY A 109 -6.06 19.65 -1.29
N HIS A 110 -7.21 19.98 -0.71
CA HIS A 110 -7.27 21.00 0.35
C HIS A 110 -6.52 20.54 1.60
N GLY A 111 -5.92 21.50 2.30
CA GLY A 111 -5.22 21.26 3.55
C GLY A 111 -5.57 22.30 4.60
N ASN A 112 -5.38 21.93 5.86
CA ASN A 112 -5.26 22.86 6.97
C ASN A 112 -4.22 22.32 7.95
N TYR A 113 -3.93 23.06 9.02
CA TYR A 113 -2.97 22.62 10.05
C TYR A 113 -3.34 21.25 10.63
N ASN A 114 -4.60 20.83 10.65
CA ASN A 114 -5.04 19.58 11.27
C ASN A 114 -5.60 18.53 10.28
N GLN A 115 -5.53 18.78 8.97
CA GLN A 115 -6.15 17.89 7.97
C GLN A 115 -5.53 17.98 6.56
N LEU A 116 -5.65 16.88 5.83
CA LEU A 116 -5.50 16.80 4.37
C LEU A 116 -6.79 16.18 3.81
N SER A 117 -7.60 17.00 3.15
CA SER A 117 -8.94 16.62 2.69
C SER A 117 -8.88 15.66 1.50
N PRO A 118 -9.77 14.65 1.41
CA PRO A 118 -10.84 14.30 2.37
C PRO A 118 -10.41 13.19 3.35
N VAL A 119 -9.12 12.83 3.37
CA VAL A 119 -8.65 11.55 3.92
C VAL A 119 -8.16 11.67 5.34
N PHE A 120 -7.30 12.65 5.63
CA PHE A 120 -6.52 12.67 6.85
C PHE A 120 -6.93 13.79 7.78
N ASP A 121 -6.98 13.47 9.06
CA ASP A 121 -7.02 14.42 10.16
C ASP A 121 -6.05 13.96 11.26
N ASN A 122 -5.76 14.83 12.23
CA ASN A 122 -4.84 14.48 13.31
C ASN A 122 -5.25 13.21 14.08
N SER A 123 -6.56 12.91 14.19
CA SER A 123 -7.05 11.73 14.91
C SER A 123 -6.71 10.46 14.15
N ASN A 124 -7.02 10.40 12.85
CA ASN A 124 -6.79 9.19 12.08
C ASN A 124 -5.29 8.93 11.81
N VAL A 125 -4.50 9.99 11.62
CA VAL A 125 -3.03 9.90 11.51
C VAL A 125 -2.44 9.32 12.80
N SER A 126 -2.94 9.75 13.96
CA SER A 126 -2.52 9.20 15.25
C SER A 126 -2.88 7.72 15.46
N SER A 127 -3.89 7.23 14.73
CA SER A 127 -4.37 5.85 14.79
C SER A 127 -3.76 4.92 13.74
N LEU A 128 -2.89 5.44 12.86
CA LEU A 128 -2.22 4.62 11.85
C LEU A 128 -1.42 3.50 12.53
N SER A 129 -1.41 2.33 11.89
CA SER A 129 -0.77 1.12 12.37
C SER A 129 0.21 0.51 11.36
N ASN A 130 0.63 1.29 10.36
CA ASN A 130 1.55 0.82 9.34
C ASN A 130 2.92 0.46 9.94
N THR A 131 3.43 -0.70 9.55
CA THR A 131 4.74 -1.18 9.97
C THR A 131 5.87 -0.47 9.21
N LYS A 132 5.63 -0.19 7.92
CA LYS A 132 6.56 0.53 7.07
C LYS A 132 6.23 2.03 7.03
N PRO A 133 7.14 2.91 7.47
CA PRO A 133 6.96 4.35 7.31
C PRO A 133 7.14 4.77 5.83
N PHE A 134 6.55 5.90 5.45
CA PHE A 134 6.57 6.43 4.08
C PHE A 134 6.96 7.91 4.05
N VAL A 135 7.29 8.45 2.87
CA VAL A 135 7.41 9.91 2.66
C VAL A 135 6.08 10.42 2.14
N ILE A 136 5.58 11.51 2.72
CA ILE A 136 4.36 12.16 2.27
C ILE A 136 4.65 13.56 1.73
N SER A 137 4.14 13.86 0.54
CA SER A 137 4.20 15.19 -0.07
C SER A 137 2.80 15.72 -0.29
N SER A 138 2.55 16.97 0.06
CA SER A 138 1.24 17.59 -0.06
C SER A 138 1.33 19.02 -0.53
N ILE A 139 0.47 19.38 -1.49
CA ILE A 139 0.28 20.78 -1.89
C ILE A 139 -0.63 21.55 -0.92
N GLY A 140 -1.26 20.86 0.03
CA GLY A 140 -2.29 21.41 0.89
C GLY A 140 -1.82 22.59 1.75
N CYS A 141 -2.74 23.52 2.02
CA CYS A 141 -2.49 24.70 2.84
C CYS A 141 -2.22 24.33 4.31
N TYR A 142 -1.26 25.01 4.95
CA TYR A 142 -0.94 24.92 6.39
C TYR A 142 -0.59 23.53 6.93
N ALA A 143 -0.50 22.49 6.09
CA ALA A 143 -0.28 21.13 6.54
C ALA A 143 1.12 20.91 7.17
N GLY A 144 2.08 21.79 6.86
CA GLY A 144 3.41 21.86 7.47
C GLY A 144 3.59 23.07 8.41
N SER A 145 2.52 23.61 8.99
CA SER A 145 2.55 24.79 9.87
C SER A 145 3.11 24.48 11.27
N PHE A 146 4.40 24.13 11.33
CA PHE A 146 5.14 23.71 12.52
C PHE A 146 5.38 24.81 13.57
N ASP A 147 4.93 26.04 13.28
CA ASP A 147 4.95 27.18 14.18
C ASP A 147 3.61 27.36 14.90
N ASN A 148 2.77 26.33 14.84
CA ASN A 148 1.45 26.21 15.46
C ASN A 148 0.48 27.31 15.00
N LYS A 149 0.55 27.74 13.74
CA LYS A 149 -0.34 28.77 13.17
C LYS A 149 -1.39 28.17 12.24
N ASN A 150 -2.56 28.81 12.20
CA ASN A 150 -3.52 28.64 11.11
C ASN A 150 -3.63 29.93 10.27
N SER A 151 -4.59 29.98 9.35
CA SER A 151 -4.86 31.14 8.48
C SER A 151 -5.23 32.44 9.21
N TYR A 152 -5.59 32.36 10.49
CA TYR A 152 -5.93 33.49 11.35
C TYR A 152 -4.86 33.75 12.43
N GLY A 153 -3.72 33.03 12.40
CA GLY A 153 -2.71 33.05 13.46
C GLY A 153 -3.02 32.08 14.60
N GLY A 154 -2.75 32.48 15.85
CA GLY A 154 -3.04 31.68 17.05
C GLY A 154 -1.99 30.62 17.39
N ASP A 155 -2.18 29.85 18.47
CA ASP A 155 -1.39 28.66 18.80
C ASP A 155 -2.35 27.47 18.73
N VAL A 156 -2.35 26.78 17.59
CA VAL A 156 -3.30 25.70 17.28
C VAL A 156 -2.73 24.31 17.56
N GLY A 157 -1.54 24.25 18.16
CA GLY A 157 -0.78 23.02 18.36
C GLY A 157 -0.15 22.50 17.07
N ASP A 158 0.43 21.30 17.18
CA ASP A 158 1.18 20.64 16.12
C ASP A 158 0.33 20.43 14.86
N CYS A 159 0.96 20.67 13.71
CA CYS A 159 0.31 20.47 12.43
C CYS A 159 0.28 18.99 12.01
N ILE A 160 -0.55 18.64 11.03
CA ILE A 160 -0.75 17.28 10.56
C ILE A 160 0.54 16.66 10.04
N GLY A 161 1.42 17.46 9.41
CA GLY A 161 2.75 17.02 9.02
C GLY A 161 3.62 16.58 10.19
N GLU A 162 3.51 17.23 11.35
CA GLU A 162 4.18 16.81 12.58
C GLU A 162 3.56 15.52 13.13
N TYR A 163 2.23 15.37 13.10
CA TYR A 163 1.55 14.13 13.48
C TYR A 163 2.00 12.92 12.65
N PHE A 164 2.18 13.08 11.34
CA PHE A 164 2.73 12.02 10.48
C PHE A 164 4.14 11.60 10.91
N VAL A 165 4.99 12.56 11.27
CA VAL A 165 6.42 12.34 11.50
C VAL A 165 6.73 11.92 12.94
N LYS A 166 6.06 12.47 13.95
CA LYS A 166 6.37 12.22 15.37
C LYS A 166 5.80 10.91 15.93
N GLY A 167 4.74 10.39 15.30
CA GLY A 167 4.09 9.14 15.71
C GLY A 167 4.99 7.91 15.59
N SER A 168 4.67 6.83 16.31
CA SER A 168 5.37 5.54 16.15
C SER A 168 5.08 4.87 14.81
N CYS A 169 3.91 5.15 14.22
CA CYS A 169 3.55 4.80 12.85
C CYS A 169 3.53 6.08 11.98
N GLY A 170 2.93 6.02 10.80
CA GLY A 170 2.86 7.17 9.88
C GLY A 170 4.11 7.31 9.01
N GLY A 171 4.50 8.55 8.72
CA GLY A 171 5.58 8.88 7.78
C GLY A 171 6.97 8.99 8.42
N SER A 172 8.02 8.79 7.64
CA SER A 172 9.41 9.10 8.02
C SER A 172 9.77 10.56 7.70
N ALA A 173 9.10 11.15 6.71
CA ALA A 173 9.20 12.57 6.40
C ALA A 173 7.90 13.11 5.80
N PHE A 174 7.71 14.42 5.90
CA PHE A 174 6.59 15.17 5.35
C PHE A 174 7.11 16.41 4.61
N ILE A 175 6.69 16.60 3.37
CA ILE A 175 6.92 17.82 2.57
C ILE A 175 5.59 18.54 2.43
N GLY A 176 5.53 19.80 2.86
CA GLY A 176 4.32 20.59 2.67
C GLY A 176 4.42 22.02 3.18
N ASN A 177 3.35 22.77 2.96
CA ASN A 177 3.33 24.20 3.16
C ASN A 177 2.99 24.57 4.61
N SER A 178 3.80 25.44 5.22
CA SER A 178 3.50 26.09 6.50
C SER A 178 2.44 27.18 6.37
N ARG A 179 2.12 27.60 5.13
CA ARG A 179 1.09 28.59 4.78
C ARG A 179 0.25 28.08 3.62
N TYR A 180 -0.43 28.97 2.90
CA TYR A 180 -1.19 28.60 1.70
C TYR A 180 -0.28 27.92 0.67
N GLY A 181 -0.68 26.72 0.24
CA GLY A 181 -0.18 26.12 -0.99
C GLY A 181 -1.06 26.61 -2.13
N TRP A 182 -0.44 27.30 -3.08
CA TRP A 182 -1.13 27.89 -4.23
C TRP A 182 -1.26 26.91 -5.38
N PHE A 183 -2.31 27.08 -6.18
CA PHE A 183 -2.56 26.47 -7.48
C PHE A 183 -3.23 27.50 -8.40
N ASP A 184 -3.24 27.28 -9.72
CA ASP A 184 -3.95 28.16 -10.66
C ASP A 184 -5.40 27.71 -10.84
N GLU A 185 -6.34 28.66 -10.89
CA GLU A 185 -7.77 28.37 -10.99
C GLU A 185 -8.18 27.68 -12.31
N ASN A 186 -7.29 27.63 -13.30
CA ASN A 186 -7.48 26.92 -14.57
C ASN A 186 -6.51 25.75 -14.76
N ASP A 187 -5.55 25.54 -13.84
CA ASP A 187 -4.52 24.51 -13.94
C ASP A 187 -4.10 24.04 -12.54
N ALA A 188 -4.58 22.84 -12.17
CA ALA A 188 -4.29 22.21 -10.88
C ALA A 188 -2.79 21.99 -10.62
N THR A 189 -1.97 22.03 -11.66
CA THR A 189 -0.57 21.65 -11.60
C THR A 189 0.37 22.80 -11.31
N GLN A 190 -0.06 24.04 -11.54
CA GLN A 190 0.79 25.22 -11.39
C GLN A 190 1.08 25.57 -9.93
N TYR A 191 2.20 26.27 -9.73
CA TYR A 191 2.71 26.67 -8.42
C TYR A 191 3.06 25.47 -7.55
N SER A 192 2.30 25.13 -6.51
CA SER A 192 2.69 24.08 -5.55
C SER A 192 2.87 22.71 -6.21
N GLY A 193 2.08 22.43 -7.26
CA GLY A 193 2.20 21.21 -8.01
C GLY A 193 3.52 21.08 -8.78
N GLU A 194 4.04 22.18 -9.32
CA GLU A 194 5.31 22.18 -10.04
C GLU A 194 6.50 21.89 -9.10
N PHE A 195 6.48 22.39 -7.85
CA PHE A 195 7.49 22.02 -6.85
C PHE A 195 7.40 20.53 -6.47
N MET A 196 6.19 19.96 -6.43
CA MET A 196 6.01 18.52 -6.19
C MET A 196 6.58 17.70 -7.36
N VAL A 197 6.26 18.07 -8.61
CA VAL A 197 6.81 17.40 -9.80
C VAL A 197 8.33 17.54 -9.84
N ALA A 198 8.87 18.72 -9.57
CA ALA A 198 10.31 18.97 -9.57
C ALA A 198 11.04 18.16 -8.49
N PHE A 199 10.39 17.84 -7.37
CA PHE A 199 10.96 16.94 -6.36
C PHE A 199 11.15 15.52 -6.90
N TYR A 200 10.17 15.01 -7.66
CA TYR A 200 10.26 13.70 -8.28
C TYR A 200 11.19 13.67 -9.49
N ASP A 201 11.22 14.72 -10.31
CA ASP A 201 12.22 14.86 -11.37
C ASP A 201 13.65 14.91 -10.79
N ALA A 202 13.87 15.62 -9.69
CA ALA A 202 15.15 15.65 -9.01
C ALA A 202 15.59 14.25 -8.53
N LEU A 203 14.63 13.49 -7.99
CA LEU A 203 14.84 12.14 -7.46
C LEU A 203 15.12 11.11 -8.56
N PHE A 204 14.29 11.08 -9.61
CA PHE A 204 14.26 9.99 -10.58
C PHE A 204 14.99 10.32 -11.89
N SER A 205 15.01 11.58 -12.31
CA SER A 205 15.67 12.01 -13.55
C SER A 205 17.05 12.62 -13.31
N SER A 206 17.22 13.38 -12.22
CA SER A 206 18.48 14.08 -11.89
C SER A 206 19.43 13.27 -11.00
N GLY A 207 19.05 12.06 -10.58
CA GLY A 207 19.91 11.12 -9.84
C GLY A 207 20.18 11.50 -8.37
N MET A 208 19.41 12.44 -7.81
CA MET A 208 19.51 12.78 -6.38
C MET A 208 18.95 11.63 -5.56
N LYS A 209 19.62 11.29 -4.45
CA LYS A 209 19.24 10.13 -3.63
C LYS A 209 18.76 10.49 -2.24
N ARG A 210 19.10 11.69 -1.76
CA ARG A 210 18.76 12.16 -0.43
C ARG A 210 17.57 13.12 -0.50
N ILE A 211 16.61 12.96 0.40
CA ILE A 211 15.40 13.79 0.42
C ILE A 211 15.72 15.28 0.51
N GLY A 212 16.72 15.68 1.30
CA GLY A 212 17.09 17.10 1.44
C GLY A 212 17.71 17.69 0.18
N GLU A 213 18.43 16.88 -0.59
CA GLU A 213 19.03 17.28 -1.87
C GLU A 213 17.95 17.45 -2.94
N ALA A 214 17.07 16.45 -3.10
CA ALA A 214 15.95 16.48 -4.03
C ALA A 214 14.97 17.62 -3.69
N PHE A 215 14.67 17.83 -2.40
CA PHE A 215 13.82 18.93 -1.94
C PHE A 215 14.45 20.31 -2.19
N ALA A 216 15.75 20.45 -1.99
CA ALA A 216 16.42 21.70 -2.31
C ALA A 216 16.43 21.97 -3.81
N LYS A 217 16.66 20.94 -4.64
CA LYS A 217 16.61 21.05 -6.10
C LYS A 217 15.24 21.46 -6.60
N SER A 218 14.18 20.86 -6.06
CA SER A 218 12.81 21.17 -6.46
C SER A 218 12.43 22.62 -6.22
N LYS A 219 13.13 23.30 -5.31
CA LYS A 219 13.00 24.74 -5.08
C LYS A 219 13.88 25.54 -6.04
N THR A 220 15.14 25.12 -6.23
CA THR A 220 16.08 25.87 -7.08
C THR A 220 15.60 26.11 -8.52
N ASP A 221 14.75 25.23 -9.05
CA ASP A 221 14.18 25.36 -10.39
C ASP A 221 13.28 26.59 -10.56
N PHE A 222 12.72 27.10 -9.45
CA PHE A 222 11.78 28.22 -9.46
C PHE A 222 12.39 29.53 -8.94
N ILE A 223 13.70 29.58 -8.66
CA ILE A 223 14.37 30.81 -8.18
C ILE A 223 14.15 31.98 -9.13
N SER A 224 14.23 31.75 -10.45
CA SER A 224 14.00 32.82 -11.43
C SER A 224 12.57 33.37 -11.36
N ALA A 225 11.58 32.51 -11.16
CA ALA A 225 10.19 32.92 -11.01
C ALA A 225 9.97 33.62 -9.67
N ALA A 226 10.50 33.08 -8.56
CA ALA A 226 10.38 33.62 -7.21
C ALA A 226 11.12 34.95 -6.98
N THR A 227 12.07 35.30 -7.86
CA THR A 227 12.80 36.56 -7.83
C THR A 227 12.25 37.61 -8.78
N ASP A 228 11.17 37.30 -9.53
CA ASP A 228 10.46 38.32 -10.30
C ASP A 228 9.84 39.34 -9.33
N LEU A 229 10.43 40.53 -9.33
CA LEU A 229 10.03 41.61 -8.44
C LEU A 229 8.87 42.46 -8.98
N THR A 230 8.37 42.15 -10.17
CA THR A 230 7.27 42.90 -10.80
C THR A 230 5.89 42.41 -10.32
N ASP A 231 5.81 41.17 -9.85
CA ASP A 231 4.59 40.58 -9.29
C ASP A 231 4.60 40.63 -7.76
N GLN A 232 3.82 41.53 -7.17
CA GLN A 232 3.70 41.65 -5.72
C GLN A 232 2.96 40.46 -5.06
N ASN A 233 2.24 39.65 -5.85
CA ASN A 233 1.51 38.47 -5.40
C ASN A 233 2.16 37.15 -5.85
N ASN A 234 3.48 37.20 -6.10
CA ASN A 234 4.26 36.08 -6.65
C ASN A 234 4.12 34.80 -5.80
N ALA A 235 3.33 33.85 -6.31
CA ALA A 235 3.07 32.58 -5.66
C ALA A 235 4.33 31.69 -5.54
N TYR A 236 5.24 31.74 -6.50
CA TYR A 236 6.52 31.02 -6.42
C TYR A 236 7.36 31.52 -5.25
N ARG A 237 7.47 32.85 -5.08
CA ARG A 237 8.15 33.47 -3.92
C ARG A 237 7.52 33.04 -2.61
N TRP A 238 6.18 32.97 -2.56
CA TRP A 238 5.45 32.53 -1.38
C TRP A 238 5.74 31.07 -1.02
N ILE A 239 5.73 30.18 -2.02
CA ILE A 239 5.99 28.75 -1.85
C ILE A 239 7.46 28.52 -1.45
N GLU A 240 8.40 29.28 -2.00
CA GLU A 240 9.82 29.24 -1.59
C GLU A 240 10.02 29.43 -0.08
N TYR A 241 9.23 30.27 0.57
CA TYR A 241 9.30 30.42 2.03
C TYR A 241 8.47 29.39 2.79
N SER A 242 7.30 29.02 2.24
CA SER A 242 6.32 28.25 2.98
C SER A 242 6.46 26.74 2.83
N LEU A 243 7.04 26.24 1.75
CA LEU A 243 7.27 24.81 1.54
C LEU A 243 8.47 24.33 2.36
N ASN A 244 8.24 23.32 3.20
CA ASN A 244 9.20 22.83 4.18
C ASN A 244 9.30 21.31 4.19
N LEU A 245 10.48 20.81 4.58
CA LEU A 245 10.74 19.41 4.87
C LEU A 245 10.75 19.17 6.39
N LEU A 246 9.79 18.38 6.87
CA LEU A 246 9.79 17.79 8.20
C LEU A 246 10.34 16.37 8.08
N GLY A 247 11.58 16.14 8.49
CA GLY A 247 12.30 14.89 8.21
C GLY A 247 13.81 15.04 8.38
N ASP A 248 14.53 13.92 8.30
CA ASP A 248 15.98 13.91 8.21
C ASP A 248 16.40 14.24 6.76
N PRO A 249 17.07 15.38 6.49
CA PRO A 249 17.49 15.73 5.13
C PRO A 249 18.53 14.78 4.54
N ALA A 250 19.21 13.97 5.36
CA ALA A 250 20.17 12.96 4.91
C ALA A 250 19.52 11.61 4.55
N MET A 251 18.22 11.45 4.79
CA MET A 251 17.50 10.20 4.52
C MET A 251 17.55 9.85 3.03
N ILE A 252 17.99 8.63 2.73
CA ILE A 252 18.08 8.10 1.37
C ILE A 252 16.71 7.56 0.96
N LEU A 253 16.27 7.95 -0.23
CA LEU A 253 14.99 7.57 -0.83
C LEU A 253 15.13 6.38 -1.79
N PRO A 254 14.07 5.59 -2.00
CA PRO A 254 13.99 4.65 -3.09
C PRO A 254 13.93 5.42 -4.43
N VAL A 255 14.88 5.13 -5.32
CA VAL A 255 15.02 5.83 -6.62
C VAL A 255 14.78 4.91 -7.81
N GLU A 256 15.18 3.65 -7.72
CA GLU A 256 15.00 2.64 -8.77
C GLU A 256 15.08 1.26 -8.12
N LYS A 257 14.36 0.29 -8.66
CA LYS A 257 14.45 -1.10 -8.24
C LYS A 257 15.67 -1.73 -8.89
N GLN A 258 16.62 -2.18 -8.07
CA GLN A 258 17.87 -2.75 -8.60
C GLN A 258 17.85 -4.29 -8.64
N ILE A 259 16.91 -4.91 -7.93
CA ILE A 259 16.66 -6.35 -7.95
C ILE A 259 15.16 -6.60 -7.95
N GLU A 260 14.72 -7.60 -8.72
CA GLU A 260 13.31 -7.92 -8.86
C GLU A 260 13.02 -9.40 -8.58
N TYR A 261 11.88 -9.65 -7.94
CA TYR A 261 11.24 -10.96 -7.96
C TYR A 261 10.66 -11.24 -9.35
N VAL A 262 11.05 -12.34 -9.97
CA VAL A 262 10.56 -12.71 -11.31
C VAL A 262 9.36 -13.65 -11.21
N PHE A 263 9.55 -14.81 -10.59
CA PHE A 263 8.52 -15.81 -10.36
C PHE A 263 8.93 -16.78 -9.25
N TYR A 264 7.98 -17.58 -8.79
CA TYR A 264 8.24 -18.76 -7.98
C TYR A 264 7.91 -20.02 -8.76
N GLU A 265 8.56 -21.12 -8.40
CA GLU A 265 8.21 -22.45 -8.86
C GLU A 265 8.18 -23.44 -7.70
N LEU A 266 7.32 -24.45 -7.85
CA LEU A 266 7.28 -25.60 -6.96
C LEU A 266 8.13 -26.70 -7.61
N PRO A 267 9.28 -27.08 -7.02
CA PRO A 267 10.14 -28.11 -7.59
C PRO A 267 9.44 -29.48 -7.55
N LEU A 268 9.97 -30.44 -8.31
CA LEU A 268 9.39 -31.80 -8.44
C LEU A 268 9.16 -32.50 -7.09
N SER A 269 9.97 -32.19 -6.08
CA SER A 269 9.80 -32.65 -4.69
C SER A 269 8.46 -32.24 -4.06
N THR A 270 7.93 -31.09 -4.47
CA THR A 270 6.61 -30.56 -4.05
C THR A 270 5.50 -31.00 -5.00
N GLY A 271 5.83 -31.21 -6.27
CA GLY A 271 4.87 -31.52 -7.32
C GLY A 271 4.24 -30.27 -7.93
N SER A 272 3.15 -30.43 -8.68
CA SER A 272 2.51 -29.32 -9.40
C SER A 272 1.69 -28.37 -8.52
N ARG A 273 1.41 -28.75 -7.27
CA ARG A 273 0.59 -27.99 -6.31
C ARG A 273 1.09 -28.27 -4.89
N VAL A 274 0.96 -27.28 -3.99
CA VAL A 274 1.30 -27.43 -2.57
C VAL A 274 0.41 -28.50 -1.94
N THR A 275 1.02 -29.49 -1.28
CA THR A 275 0.33 -30.63 -0.67
C THR A 275 0.18 -30.42 0.84
N PRO A 276 -1.07 -30.32 1.36
CA PRO A 276 -1.31 -30.30 2.80
C PRO A 276 -0.88 -31.59 3.49
N GLY A 277 -0.31 -31.46 4.69
CA GLY A 277 0.22 -32.55 5.49
C GLY A 277 1.60 -33.04 5.06
N ALA A 278 2.22 -32.40 4.08
CA ALA A 278 3.57 -32.71 3.60
C ALA A 278 4.49 -31.50 3.70
N ASP A 279 5.80 -31.77 3.66
CA ASP A 279 6.81 -30.73 3.42
C ASP A 279 6.77 -30.33 1.95
N ASN A 280 6.78 -29.02 1.72
CA ASN A 280 6.79 -28.39 0.42
C ASN A 280 8.04 -27.52 0.32
N GLU A 281 8.58 -27.45 -0.88
CA GLU A 281 9.68 -26.57 -1.26
C GLU A 281 9.15 -25.43 -2.12
N LEU A 282 9.76 -24.25 -1.98
CA LEU A 282 9.48 -23.08 -2.79
C LEU A 282 10.80 -22.53 -3.32
N VAL A 283 10.92 -22.50 -4.64
CA VAL A 283 12.03 -21.87 -5.34
C VAL A 283 11.56 -20.51 -5.87
N VAL A 284 12.36 -19.49 -5.62
CA VAL A 284 12.11 -18.11 -6.02
C VAL A 284 13.24 -17.64 -6.90
N TRP A 285 12.88 -17.07 -8.05
CA TRP A 285 13.79 -16.48 -9.01
C TRP A 285 13.86 -14.96 -8.82
N LEU A 286 15.09 -14.46 -8.71
CA LEU A 286 15.40 -13.04 -8.58
C LEU A 286 16.26 -12.61 -9.77
N GLU A 287 16.06 -11.39 -10.25
CA GLU A 287 16.84 -10.81 -11.35
C GLU A 287 17.50 -9.51 -10.94
N ASN A 288 18.79 -9.37 -11.27
CA ASN A 288 19.51 -8.11 -11.12
C ASN A 288 19.20 -7.20 -12.31
N LEU A 289 18.61 -6.03 -12.03
CA LEU A 289 18.22 -5.05 -13.04
C LEU A 289 19.34 -4.05 -13.37
N LYS A 290 20.49 -4.11 -12.68
CA LYS A 290 21.61 -3.22 -12.90
C LYS A 290 22.50 -3.70 -14.05
N SER A 291 23.21 -2.74 -14.63
CA SER A 291 24.39 -2.96 -15.49
C SER A 291 25.67 -3.33 -14.74
N THR A 292 25.58 -3.55 -13.43
CA THR A 292 26.68 -3.95 -12.53
C THR A 292 26.21 -5.06 -11.58
N ASP A 293 27.14 -5.75 -10.94
CA ASP A 293 26.81 -6.82 -9.99
C ASP A 293 25.97 -6.31 -8.80
N THR A 294 24.98 -7.09 -8.40
CA THR A 294 24.29 -6.93 -7.12
C THR A 294 24.89 -7.91 -6.11
N LEU A 295 25.52 -7.36 -5.07
CA LEU A 295 26.35 -8.13 -4.15
C LEU A 295 25.57 -8.62 -2.92
N ASN A 296 25.93 -9.81 -2.44
CA ASN A 296 25.40 -10.45 -1.22
C ASN A 296 23.87 -10.59 -1.21
N VAL A 297 23.29 -11.05 -2.31
CA VAL A 297 21.84 -11.24 -2.42
C VAL A 297 21.39 -12.41 -1.53
N SER A 298 20.41 -12.14 -0.68
CA SER A 298 19.73 -13.15 0.14
C SER A 298 18.25 -12.87 0.21
N ALA A 299 17.44 -13.88 0.55
CA ALA A 299 16.02 -13.68 0.77
C ALA A 299 15.50 -14.48 1.98
N VAL A 300 14.48 -13.93 2.63
CA VAL A 300 13.77 -14.54 3.74
C VAL A 300 12.27 -14.55 3.46
N ILE A 301 11.60 -15.68 3.65
CA ILE A 301 10.13 -15.76 3.63
C ILE A 301 9.54 -15.75 5.05
N SER A 302 8.39 -15.10 5.20
CA SER A 302 7.54 -15.15 6.39
C SER A 302 6.05 -15.18 6.00
N THR A 303 5.19 -15.60 6.92
CA THR A 303 3.73 -15.57 6.74
C THR A 303 3.04 -15.53 8.10
N GLU A 304 1.87 -14.89 8.16
CA GLU A 304 0.96 -14.94 9.30
C GLU A 304 -0.13 -16.02 9.13
N ASP A 305 -0.06 -16.80 8.06
CA ASP A 305 -1.03 -17.84 7.74
C ASP A 305 -1.06 -18.94 8.82
N PRO A 306 -2.20 -19.15 9.52
CA PRO A 306 -2.28 -20.08 10.63
C PRO A 306 -2.16 -21.55 10.20
N TYR A 307 -2.26 -21.86 8.90
CA TYR A 307 -2.10 -23.21 8.39
C TYR A 307 -0.66 -23.52 7.98
N VAL A 308 0.26 -22.56 8.00
CA VAL A 308 1.61 -22.73 7.44
C VAL A 308 2.65 -22.76 8.55
N THR A 309 3.59 -23.71 8.44
CA THR A 309 4.79 -23.77 9.28
C THR A 309 6.02 -23.76 8.39
N ILE A 310 6.84 -22.70 8.49
CA ILE A 310 8.08 -22.58 7.72
C ILE A 310 9.21 -23.30 8.46
N SER A 311 9.85 -24.26 7.79
CA SER A 311 10.99 -25.02 8.33
C SER A 311 12.34 -24.50 7.82
N THR A 312 12.38 -23.93 6.62
CA THR A 312 13.55 -23.21 6.09
C THR A 312 13.07 -21.89 5.48
N SER A 313 13.38 -20.77 6.15
CA SER A 313 12.95 -19.44 5.72
C SER A 313 14.00 -18.64 4.96
N TYR A 314 15.28 -19.04 5.00
CA TYR A 314 16.40 -18.26 4.46
C TYR A 314 17.04 -18.92 3.24
N ALA A 315 17.41 -18.10 2.26
CA ALA A 315 18.19 -18.50 1.10
C ALA A 315 19.27 -17.46 0.76
N TYR A 316 20.45 -17.94 0.36
CA TYR A 316 21.56 -17.10 -0.12
C TYR A 316 21.78 -17.32 -1.61
N TYR A 317 21.73 -16.25 -2.38
CA TYR A 317 21.86 -16.25 -3.85
C TYR A 317 23.29 -15.90 -4.29
N GLY A 318 24.11 -15.34 -3.39
CA GLY A 318 25.45 -14.86 -3.73
C GLY A 318 25.39 -13.52 -4.46
N ASP A 319 26.39 -13.28 -5.31
CA ASP A 319 26.40 -12.13 -6.19
C ASP A 319 25.66 -12.46 -7.48
N ILE A 320 24.77 -11.58 -7.92
CA ILE A 320 24.03 -11.73 -9.17
C ILE A 320 24.61 -10.77 -10.19
N GLY A 321 25.13 -11.31 -11.30
CA GLY A 321 25.69 -10.52 -12.40
C GLY A 321 24.66 -9.61 -13.09
N PRO A 322 25.10 -8.69 -13.96
CA PRO A 322 24.22 -7.68 -14.55
C PRO A 322 23.18 -8.31 -15.50
N PHE A 323 21.91 -7.93 -15.36
CA PHE A 323 20.78 -8.40 -16.19
C PHE A 323 20.63 -9.93 -16.24
N VAL A 324 20.97 -10.62 -15.16
CA VAL A 324 20.89 -12.08 -15.05
C VAL A 324 20.00 -12.46 -13.87
N SER A 325 19.24 -13.55 -14.03
CA SER A 325 18.44 -14.14 -12.96
C SER A 325 19.20 -15.25 -12.21
N SER A 326 18.92 -15.38 -10.92
CA SER A 326 19.42 -16.44 -10.03
C SER A 326 18.27 -16.99 -9.18
N SER A 327 18.40 -18.23 -8.72
CA SER A 327 17.40 -18.90 -7.89
C SER A 327 17.99 -19.54 -6.65
N ASN A 328 17.15 -19.76 -5.64
CA ASN A 328 17.52 -20.54 -4.46
C ASN A 328 17.33 -22.05 -4.68
N VAL A 329 17.34 -22.57 -5.92
CA VAL A 329 17.10 -24.00 -6.19
C VAL A 329 18.09 -24.94 -5.47
N SER A 330 19.29 -24.47 -5.17
CA SER A 330 20.31 -25.21 -4.40
C SER A 330 19.99 -25.31 -2.90
N SER A 331 19.17 -24.41 -2.37
CA SER A 331 18.69 -24.40 -0.99
C SER A 331 17.28 -23.78 -0.93
N PRO A 332 16.24 -24.51 -1.39
CA PRO A 332 14.88 -23.99 -1.46
C PRO A 332 14.33 -23.60 -0.08
N PHE A 333 13.38 -22.67 -0.07
CA PHE A 333 12.58 -22.47 1.13
C PHE A 333 11.74 -23.72 1.39
N ARG A 334 11.49 -24.01 2.66
CA ARG A 334 10.71 -25.20 3.08
C ARG A 334 9.61 -24.81 4.04
N PHE A 335 8.43 -25.36 3.80
CA PHE A 335 7.26 -25.13 4.64
C PHE A 335 6.33 -26.34 4.57
N SER A 336 5.56 -26.56 5.63
CA SER A 336 4.45 -27.51 5.63
C SER A 336 3.14 -26.76 5.77
N VAL A 337 2.09 -27.33 5.18
CA VAL A 337 0.73 -26.81 5.27
C VAL A 337 -0.11 -27.79 6.07
N SER A 338 -0.87 -27.32 7.05
CA SER A 338 -1.75 -28.16 7.86
C SER A 338 -2.74 -28.91 6.99
N ALA A 339 -2.98 -30.19 7.30
CA ALA A 339 -4.03 -30.99 6.66
C ALA A 339 -5.45 -30.43 6.86
N LEU A 340 -5.62 -29.43 7.76
CA LEU A 340 -6.87 -28.71 7.96
C LEU A 340 -7.03 -27.48 7.05
N SER A 341 -5.99 -27.10 6.29
CA SER A 341 -6.06 -26.01 5.32
C SER A 341 -7.20 -26.23 4.32
N PRO A 342 -7.94 -25.17 3.96
CA PRO A 342 -8.92 -25.22 2.86
C PRO A 342 -8.29 -25.72 1.55
N CYS A 343 -9.12 -26.31 0.68
CA CYS A 343 -8.67 -26.96 -0.55
C CYS A 343 -8.23 -25.98 -1.65
N GLU A 344 -8.67 -24.73 -1.58
CA GLU A 344 -8.33 -23.64 -2.51
C GLU A 344 -7.74 -22.46 -1.74
N HIS A 345 -7.01 -22.78 -0.68
CA HIS A 345 -6.40 -21.77 0.19
C HIS A 345 -5.25 -21.09 -0.56
N ILE A 346 -5.15 -19.77 -0.47
CA ILE A 346 -4.02 -19.02 -1.02
C ILE A 346 -3.17 -18.59 0.15
N ILE A 347 -1.95 -19.11 0.21
CA ILE A 347 -0.96 -18.68 1.19
C ILE A 347 -0.34 -17.39 0.68
N SER A 348 -0.30 -16.37 1.55
CA SER A 348 0.45 -15.15 1.30
C SER A 348 1.78 -15.23 2.03
N PHE A 349 2.89 -15.17 1.29
CA PHE A 349 4.22 -15.05 1.86
C PHE A 349 4.76 -13.64 1.65
N ASP A 350 5.25 -13.03 2.71
CA ASP A 350 6.12 -11.86 2.62
C ASP A 350 7.54 -12.35 2.32
N LEU A 351 8.10 -11.87 1.21
CA LEU A 351 9.45 -12.14 0.75
C LEU A 351 10.31 -10.89 0.98
N ARG A 352 11.28 -10.99 1.89
CA ARG A 352 12.26 -9.94 2.17
C ARG A 352 13.60 -10.28 1.53
N ILE A 353 14.00 -9.51 0.52
CA ILE A 353 15.25 -9.66 -0.23
C ILE A 353 16.26 -8.63 0.27
N ASN A 354 17.44 -9.08 0.70
CA ASN A 354 18.52 -8.19 1.15
C ASN A 354 19.65 -8.21 0.12
N THR A 355 20.25 -7.04 -0.08
CA THR A 355 21.49 -6.83 -0.83
C THR A 355 22.50 -6.13 0.08
N THR A 356 23.70 -5.86 -0.42
CA THR A 356 24.66 -5.00 0.29
C THR A 356 24.13 -3.58 0.49
N ASP A 357 23.31 -3.08 -0.44
CA ASP A 357 22.94 -1.66 -0.50
C ASP A 357 21.57 -1.36 0.16
N TYR A 358 20.63 -2.31 0.15
CA TYR A 358 19.27 -2.12 0.68
C TYR A 358 18.49 -3.44 0.82
N THR A 359 17.32 -3.37 1.46
CA THR A 359 16.32 -4.44 1.54
C THR A 359 15.09 -4.09 0.71
N PHE A 360 14.60 -5.06 -0.06
CA PHE A 360 13.40 -5.01 -0.87
C PHE A 360 12.35 -5.99 -0.35
N TYR A 361 11.07 -5.64 -0.43
CA TYR A 361 9.96 -6.49 -0.02
C TYR A 361 9.03 -6.80 -1.20
N HIS A 362 8.61 -8.05 -1.30
CA HIS A 362 7.62 -8.51 -2.26
C HIS A 362 6.63 -9.44 -1.57
N ARG A 363 5.39 -9.50 -2.05
CA ARG A 363 4.40 -10.45 -1.56
C ARG A 363 4.05 -11.43 -2.66
N LEU A 364 4.30 -12.71 -2.41
CA LEU A 364 3.97 -13.77 -3.36
C LEU A 364 2.84 -14.64 -2.81
N TYR A 365 1.97 -15.09 -3.72
CA TYR A 365 0.78 -15.86 -3.40
C TYR A 365 0.93 -17.28 -3.94
N VAL A 366 0.93 -18.26 -3.04
CA VAL A 366 1.06 -19.68 -3.39
C VAL A 366 -0.27 -20.37 -3.15
N ALA A 367 -0.85 -20.92 -4.22
CA ALA A 367 -2.09 -21.66 -4.12
C ALA A 367 -1.84 -23.06 -3.52
N VAL A 368 -2.52 -23.34 -2.42
CA VAL A 368 -2.76 -24.70 -1.93
C VAL A 368 -3.89 -25.25 -2.76
N SER A 369 -3.59 -26.22 -3.61
CA SER A 369 -4.62 -26.88 -4.37
C SER A 369 -4.54 -28.37 -4.12
N ARG A 370 -5.54 -28.82 -3.40
CA ARG A 370 -5.72 -30.19 -2.97
C ARG A 370 -7.10 -30.62 -3.42
N THR A 371 -7.19 -31.84 -3.93
CA THR A 371 -8.50 -32.43 -4.18
C THR A 371 -9.26 -32.55 -2.86
N ALA A 372 -10.48 -32.01 -2.78
CA ALA A 372 -11.33 -32.19 -1.60
C ALA A 372 -11.62 -33.69 -1.41
N PRO A 373 -11.02 -34.37 -0.39
CA PRO A 373 -10.99 -35.83 -0.36
C PRO A 373 -12.30 -36.42 0.17
N ALA A 374 -13.03 -35.67 0.99
CA ALA A 374 -14.27 -36.10 1.62
C ALA A 374 -15.11 -34.89 2.08
N LEU A 375 -16.41 -35.12 2.23
CA LEU A 375 -17.37 -34.11 2.70
C LEU A 375 -17.17 -33.66 4.16
N THR A 376 -16.32 -34.34 4.92
CA THR A 376 -15.92 -33.96 6.29
C THR A 376 -15.09 -32.68 6.33
N MET A 377 -14.49 -32.29 5.20
CA MET A 377 -13.69 -31.07 5.03
C MET A 377 -14.54 -29.84 4.65
N VAL A 378 -15.84 -30.02 4.40
CA VAL A 378 -16.73 -28.95 3.97
C VAL A 378 -16.89 -27.94 5.10
N TYR A 379 -16.63 -26.68 4.79
CA TYR A 379 -16.77 -25.57 5.74
C TYR A 379 -17.52 -24.42 5.08
N CYS A 380 -18.00 -23.50 5.92
CA CYS A 380 -18.80 -22.37 5.51
C CYS A 380 -18.14 -21.06 5.94
N TRP A 381 -17.90 -20.15 4.99
CA TRP A 381 -17.23 -18.86 5.22
C TRP A 381 -17.74 -17.78 4.25
N PRO A 382 -17.81 -16.48 4.64
CA PRO A 382 -17.68 -16.00 6.01
C PRO A 382 -18.86 -16.48 6.87
N ASN A 383 -18.59 -16.75 8.16
CA ASN A 383 -19.61 -17.20 9.10
C ASN A 383 -19.22 -16.80 10.54
N PRO A 384 -19.84 -15.77 11.15
CA PRO A 384 -21.03 -15.07 10.66
C PRO A 384 -20.78 -14.23 9.40
N VAL A 385 -21.76 -14.18 8.51
CA VAL A 385 -21.78 -13.29 7.34
C VAL A 385 -22.56 -12.01 7.69
N ARG A 386 -22.04 -10.85 7.29
CA ARG A 386 -22.67 -9.53 7.56
C ARG A 386 -23.36 -8.94 6.34
N SER A 387 -22.73 -9.10 5.18
CA SER A 387 -23.22 -8.64 3.88
C SER A 387 -22.59 -9.48 2.77
N GLY A 388 -23.08 -9.36 1.54
CA GLY A 388 -22.54 -10.08 0.39
C GLY A 388 -23.04 -11.52 0.28
N SER A 389 -22.12 -12.47 0.15
CA SER A 389 -22.41 -13.88 -0.07
C SER A 389 -21.74 -14.75 0.99
N VAL A 390 -22.26 -15.95 1.17
CA VAL A 390 -21.63 -17.02 1.96
C VAL A 390 -21.25 -18.20 1.07
N HIS A 391 -20.10 -18.78 1.34
CA HIS A 391 -19.50 -19.86 0.58
C HIS A 391 -19.51 -21.15 1.39
N ILE A 392 -19.93 -22.25 0.78
CA ILE A 392 -19.78 -23.62 1.31
C ILE A 392 -18.75 -24.31 0.42
N SER A 393 -17.53 -24.44 0.94
CA SER A 393 -16.32 -24.79 0.19
C SER A 393 -15.87 -26.22 0.46
N ASN A 394 -14.82 -26.67 -0.26
CA ASN A 394 -14.25 -28.02 -0.18
C ASN A 394 -15.23 -29.14 -0.56
N ILE A 395 -16.12 -28.90 -1.51
CA ILE A 395 -17.00 -29.94 -2.04
C ILE A 395 -16.19 -30.80 -3.03
N PRO A 396 -16.19 -32.14 -2.94
CA PRO A 396 -15.43 -32.99 -3.87
C PRO A 396 -15.82 -32.80 -5.33
N LEU A 397 -14.83 -32.77 -6.23
CA LEU A 397 -15.04 -32.75 -7.68
C LEU A 397 -15.84 -33.97 -8.16
N ALA A 398 -16.57 -33.80 -9.26
CA ALA A 398 -17.40 -34.84 -9.88
C ALA A 398 -18.41 -35.51 -8.92
N SER A 399 -18.75 -34.85 -7.80
CA SER A 399 -19.62 -35.42 -6.79
C SER A 399 -21.11 -35.12 -7.02
N ARG A 400 -21.47 -34.35 -8.06
CA ARG A 400 -22.87 -33.96 -8.34
C ARG A 400 -23.56 -33.33 -7.12
N PRO A 401 -22.99 -32.27 -6.53
CA PRO A 401 -23.49 -31.70 -5.29
C PRO A 401 -24.83 -30.97 -5.48
N VAL A 402 -25.63 -31.01 -4.43
CA VAL A 402 -26.86 -30.24 -4.26
C VAL A 402 -26.85 -29.68 -2.85
N VAL A 403 -27.01 -28.35 -2.73
CA VAL A 403 -27.09 -27.68 -1.42
C VAL A 403 -28.48 -27.09 -1.25
N SER A 404 -29.17 -27.50 -0.20
CA SER A 404 -30.44 -26.90 0.22
C SER A 404 -30.25 -26.15 1.52
N ILE A 405 -30.73 -24.90 1.60
CA ILE A 405 -30.58 -24.01 2.75
C ILE A 405 -31.95 -23.72 3.34
N TYR A 406 -32.07 -23.90 4.66
CA TYR A 406 -33.32 -23.76 5.40
C TYR A 406 -33.22 -22.71 6.50
N ASN A 407 -34.31 -21.99 6.76
CA ASN A 407 -34.46 -21.16 7.95
C ASN A 407 -34.89 -22.02 9.18
N LEU A 408 -35.02 -21.38 10.35
CA LEU A 408 -35.40 -22.07 11.60
C LEU A 408 -36.80 -22.70 11.58
N SER A 409 -37.71 -22.23 10.71
CA SER A 409 -39.04 -22.83 10.54
C SER A 409 -39.03 -24.03 9.57
N GLY A 410 -37.88 -24.40 9.01
CA GLY A 410 -37.75 -25.50 8.05
C GLY A 410 -38.19 -25.14 6.63
N GLU A 411 -38.36 -23.86 6.31
CA GLU A 411 -38.60 -23.42 4.94
C GLU A 411 -37.29 -23.42 4.15
N GLU A 412 -37.30 -24.05 2.98
CA GLU A 412 -36.19 -23.98 2.03
C GLU A 412 -36.12 -22.58 1.41
N VAL A 413 -35.09 -21.83 1.77
CA VAL A 413 -34.86 -20.46 1.29
C VAL A 413 -34.01 -20.45 0.04
N ALA A 414 -33.08 -21.39 -0.13
CA ALA A 414 -32.24 -21.49 -1.31
C ALA A 414 -31.91 -22.94 -1.67
N HIS A 415 -31.76 -23.20 -2.97
CA HIS A 415 -31.45 -24.51 -3.53
C HIS A 415 -30.40 -24.34 -4.63
N LEU A 416 -29.19 -24.83 -4.39
CA LEU A 416 -28.02 -24.64 -5.25
C LEU A 416 -27.63 -25.97 -5.92
N ARG A 417 -27.25 -25.89 -7.19
CA ARG A 417 -26.80 -27.01 -8.04
C ARG A 417 -25.66 -26.55 -8.94
N GLU A 418 -24.97 -27.49 -9.58
CA GLU A 418 -23.97 -27.17 -10.62
C GLU A 418 -24.55 -26.22 -11.68
N GLY A 419 -23.84 -25.13 -11.97
CA GLY A 419 -24.29 -24.09 -12.91
C GLY A 419 -25.39 -23.17 -12.36
N ALA A 420 -25.88 -23.41 -11.15
CA ALA A 420 -26.89 -22.59 -10.46
C ALA A 420 -26.51 -22.46 -8.98
N GLY A 421 -25.52 -21.60 -8.71
CA GLY A 421 -25.00 -21.33 -7.36
C GLY A 421 -23.95 -22.33 -6.86
N ILE A 422 -23.66 -23.42 -7.60
CA ILE A 422 -22.46 -24.22 -7.37
C ILE A 422 -21.53 -24.10 -8.58
N ILE A 423 -20.28 -23.77 -8.30
CA ILE A 423 -19.21 -23.64 -9.28
C ILE A 423 -18.15 -24.72 -9.09
N THR A 424 -17.53 -25.12 -10.20
CA THR A 424 -16.36 -25.98 -10.22
C THR A 424 -15.11 -25.11 -10.15
N LEU A 425 -14.23 -25.43 -9.21
CA LEU A 425 -12.90 -24.84 -9.06
C LEU A 425 -11.85 -25.84 -9.53
N ASP A 426 -10.57 -25.46 -9.46
CA ASP A 426 -9.44 -26.26 -9.92
C ASP A 426 -9.35 -27.65 -9.28
N SER A 427 -9.59 -27.74 -7.96
CA SER A 427 -9.44 -28.98 -7.19
C SER A 427 -10.65 -29.32 -6.30
N SER A 428 -11.68 -28.50 -6.34
CA SER A 428 -12.90 -28.69 -5.56
C SER A 428 -14.10 -28.02 -6.23
N MET A 429 -15.26 -28.08 -5.59
CA MET A 429 -16.44 -27.31 -5.95
C MET A 429 -16.84 -26.44 -4.75
N ARG A 430 -17.55 -25.35 -5.03
CA ARG A 430 -18.01 -24.39 -4.02
C ARG A 430 -19.45 -23.99 -4.29
N ALA A 431 -20.26 -23.95 -3.25
CA ALA A 431 -21.61 -23.42 -3.33
C ALA A 431 -21.66 -21.99 -2.78
N ASP A 432 -22.12 -21.05 -3.59
CA ASP A 432 -22.21 -19.62 -3.29
C ASP A 432 -23.67 -19.24 -3.10
N TRP A 433 -24.01 -18.76 -1.90
CA TRP A 433 -25.34 -18.25 -1.59
C TRP A 433 -25.28 -16.74 -1.36
N ASP A 434 -26.03 -15.98 -2.16
CA ASP A 434 -26.09 -14.52 -2.16
C ASP A 434 -27.02 -13.92 -1.08
N LEU A 435 -27.38 -14.73 -0.08
CA LEU A 435 -28.28 -14.36 1.02
C LEU A 435 -29.68 -13.92 0.56
N LYS A 436 -30.12 -14.38 -0.61
CA LYS A 436 -31.48 -14.18 -1.10
C LYS A 436 -32.28 -15.47 -1.05
N ASN A 437 -33.59 -15.34 -0.90
CA ASN A 437 -34.49 -16.46 -1.04
C ASN A 437 -34.74 -16.79 -2.53
N LYS A 438 -35.48 -17.87 -2.79
CA LYS A 438 -35.92 -18.31 -4.13
C LYS A 438 -36.66 -17.26 -4.98
N TYR A 439 -37.09 -16.14 -4.39
CA TYR A 439 -37.74 -15.02 -5.10
C TYR A 439 -36.78 -13.85 -5.35
N GLY A 440 -35.48 -14.02 -5.10
CA GLY A 440 -34.47 -12.98 -5.23
C GLY A 440 -34.58 -11.88 -4.18
N ARG A 441 -35.26 -12.12 -3.05
CA ARG A 441 -35.38 -11.15 -1.96
C ARG A 441 -34.35 -11.46 -0.85
N PRO A 442 -33.67 -10.45 -0.29
CA PRO A 442 -32.75 -10.65 0.84
C PRO A 442 -33.45 -11.36 2.00
N VAL A 443 -32.78 -12.34 2.59
CA VAL A 443 -33.29 -13.01 3.80
C VAL A 443 -33.02 -12.17 5.05
N ALA A 444 -33.73 -12.43 6.15
CA ALA A 444 -33.57 -11.71 7.42
C ALA A 444 -32.30 -12.13 8.17
N SER A 445 -31.82 -11.31 9.12
CA SER A 445 -30.79 -11.75 10.06
C SER A 445 -31.27 -12.95 10.87
N GLY A 446 -30.40 -13.94 11.10
CA GLY A 446 -30.76 -15.17 11.78
C GLY A 446 -29.82 -16.33 11.50
N VAL A 447 -30.20 -17.51 11.98
CA VAL A 447 -29.46 -18.75 11.77
C VAL A 447 -30.15 -19.59 10.70
N TYR A 448 -29.37 -20.03 9.73
CA TYR A 448 -29.78 -20.93 8.65
C TYR A 448 -29.00 -22.24 8.73
N TYR A 449 -29.56 -23.30 8.16
CA TYR A 449 -28.92 -24.61 8.05
C TYR A 449 -28.77 -24.99 6.60
N TYR A 450 -27.56 -25.36 6.19
CA TYR A 450 -27.36 -25.97 4.87
C TYR A 450 -27.30 -27.49 5.00
N PHE A 451 -27.82 -28.17 3.98
CA PHE A 451 -27.69 -29.61 3.77
C PHE A 451 -27.09 -29.83 2.39
N LEU A 452 -25.87 -30.34 2.36
CA LEU A 452 -25.15 -30.73 1.17
C LEU A 452 -25.34 -32.23 0.93
N ARG A 453 -25.83 -32.59 -0.25
CA ARG A 453 -25.89 -33.97 -0.74
C ARG A 453 -25.04 -34.10 -1.97
N SER A 454 -24.27 -35.17 -2.07
CA SER A 454 -23.50 -35.50 -3.27
C SER A 454 -23.32 -37.01 -3.37
N SER A 455 -22.78 -37.52 -4.48
CA SER A 455 -22.38 -38.91 -4.62
C SER A 455 -21.28 -39.33 -3.64
N ALA A 456 -20.56 -38.35 -3.06
CA ALA A 456 -19.57 -38.58 -2.00
C ALA A 456 -20.19 -38.65 -0.59
N GLY A 457 -21.50 -38.40 -0.43
CA GLY A 457 -22.23 -38.55 0.83
C GLY A 457 -23.07 -37.32 1.23
N LEU A 458 -23.17 -37.08 2.53
CA LEU A 458 -23.95 -35.99 3.11
C LEU A 458 -23.09 -35.12 4.04
N SER A 459 -23.29 -33.80 4.00
CA SER A 459 -22.73 -32.86 4.98
C SER A 459 -23.77 -31.81 5.35
N LYS A 460 -23.63 -31.21 6.53
CA LYS A 460 -24.54 -30.17 7.03
C LYS A 460 -23.78 -29.19 7.90
N GLY A 461 -24.27 -27.97 7.97
CA GLY A 461 -23.70 -26.95 8.84
C GLY A 461 -24.65 -25.79 9.07
N LYS A 462 -24.16 -24.81 9.84
CA LYS A 462 -24.92 -23.62 10.23
C LYS A 462 -24.36 -22.39 9.53
N ILE A 463 -25.22 -21.44 9.22
CA ILE A 463 -24.88 -20.13 8.68
C ILE A 463 -25.51 -19.08 9.58
N ALA A 464 -24.73 -18.19 10.15
CA ALA A 464 -25.23 -17.05 10.92
C ALA A 464 -25.16 -15.78 10.07
N LEU A 465 -26.30 -15.13 9.82
CA LEU A 465 -26.40 -13.84 9.15
C LEU A 465 -26.69 -12.75 10.17
N ILE A 466 -25.80 -11.76 10.25
CA ILE A 466 -25.89 -10.62 11.17
C ILE A 466 -25.74 -9.34 10.35
N LYS A 467 -26.86 -8.79 9.88
CA LYS A 467 -26.87 -7.49 9.19
C LYS A 467 -26.58 -6.33 10.12
#